data_AF-A4X7M4-F1
#
_entry.id   AF-A4X7M4-F1
#
_cell.length_a   1.000
_cell.length_b   1.000
_cell.length_c   1.000
_cell.angle_alpha   90.00
_cell.angle_beta   90.00
_cell.angle_gamma   90.00
#
_symmetry.space_group_name_H-M   'P 1'
#
loop_
_entity.id
_entity.type
_entity.pdbx_description
1 polymer ?
#
loop_
_entity_poly.entity_id
_entity_poly.type
_entity_poly.pdbx_seq_one_letter_code
_entity_poly.pdbx_strand_id
1 'polypeptide(L)'
;MPGWCGDGGLRHPGVVADPEPFLRFAHKRRDGLHCYVVRADKADMPGPLWPGLWEQEYSDDADLNPWRRYVVNNNDGEALAVWRALAWEFTAGLSRFVIPTYYRDEAAQLQGIDRAAVQLVRWEYEVDLEQPEWLTADIGFVPARACVPLLPDPWQREHAGFAGLFPVASFRHLTDLALAVAGDATSEITIFALQDPDRASMLASALNQAHHPELAEILHPGDILVDVAVVHDLGAGPASYLTIKTPEATDEVGHLAAHFSEAFRRYATQASQIRTFDEFHDAIDHLLAPPRRIGTT
;
A
#
# COMPACT_ATOMS: atom_id res chain seq x y z
N MET A 1 -40.72 11.83 4.01
CA MET A 1 -39.38 11.45 3.53
C MET A 1 -39.36 9.95 3.35
N PRO A 2 -39.33 9.44 2.11
CA PRO A 2 -39.31 8.01 1.84
C PRO A 2 -37.89 7.46 1.91
N GLY A 3 -37.80 6.19 2.30
CA GLY A 3 -36.60 5.51 2.75
C GLY A 3 -35.54 5.26 1.67
N TRP A 4 -34.30 5.26 2.15
CA TRP A 4 -33.15 4.65 1.50
C TRP A 4 -32.73 3.45 2.35
N CYS A 5 -33.44 2.34 2.19
CA CYS A 5 -32.86 1.02 2.41
C CYS A 5 -32.35 0.59 1.04
N GLY A 6 -31.11 0.96 0.72
CA GLY A 6 -30.42 0.36 -0.41
C GLY A 6 -30.07 -1.06 -0.02
N ASP A 7 -30.55 -2.03 -0.80
CA ASP A 7 -30.08 -3.41 -0.83
C ASP A 7 -28.59 -3.43 -1.21
N GLY A 8 -27.72 -3.04 -0.28
CA GLY A 8 -26.35 -3.50 -0.25
C GLY A 8 -26.41 -4.95 0.16
N GLY A 9 -26.61 -5.85 -0.80
CA GLY A 9 -26.60 -7.28 -0.57
C GLY A 9 -25.31 -7.66 0.13
N LEU A 10 -25.39 -7.82 1.45
CA LEU A 10 -24.36 -8.45 2.27
C LEU A 10 -24.09 -9.79 1.61
N ARG A 11 -22.96 -9.90 0.88
CA ARG A 11 -22.51 -11.19 0.37
C ARG A 11 -22.45 -12.11 1.58
N HIS A 12 -23.15 -13.23 1.49
CA HIS A 12 -23.18 -14.21 2.56
C HIS A 12 -21.73 -14.52 2.98
N PRO A 13 -21.40 -14.47 4.29
CA PRO A 13 -20.12 -14.94 4.79
C PRO A 13 -20.02 -16.44 4.44
N GLY A 14 -19.26 -16.77 3.39
CA GLY A 14 -19.13 -18.16 2.94
C GLY A 14 -18.92 -18.37 1.43
N VAL A 15 -19.18 -17.38 0.57
CA VAL A 15 -18.65 -17.43 -0.80
C VAL A 15 -17.23 -16.91 -0.73
N VAL A 16 -16.26 -17.83 -0.72
CA VAL A 16 -14.83 -17.49 -0.85
C VAL A 16 -14.71 -16.70 -2.14
N ALA A 17 -14.45 -15.39 -2.04
CA ALA A 17 -14.09 -14.59 -3.19
C ALA A 17 -12.89 -15.29 -3.84
N ASP A 18 -13.04 -15.67 -5.10
CA ASP A 18 -11.90 -16.08 -5.91
C ASP A 18 -10.84 -14.98 -5.78
N PRO A 19 -9.59 -15.27 -5.35
CA PRO A 19 -8.58 -14.24 -5.24
C PRO A 19 -8.00 -13.81 -6.58
N GLU A 20 -8.29 -14.52 -7.67
CA GLU A 20 -7.80 -14.15 -9.00
C GLU A 20 -8.10 -12.69 -9.43
N PRO A 21 -9.28 -12.09 -9.14
CA PRO A 21 -9.59 -10.72 -9.56
C PRO A 21 -8.69 -9.65 -8.93
N PHE A 22 -8.27 -9.78 -7.66
CA PHE A 22 -7.53 -8.73 -6.95
C PHE A 22 -6.00 -8.93 -6.93
N LEU A 23 -5.48 -9.94 -7.65
CA LEU A 23 -4.05 -10.21 -7.82
C LEU A 23 -3.66 -10.44 -9.29
N ARG A 24 -4.56 -10.17 -10.24
CA ARG A 24 -4.29 -10.31 -11.66
C ARG A 24 -3.73 -9.02 -12.25
N PHE A 25 -2.46 -9.07 -12.62
CA PHE A 25 -1.78 -7.95 -13.25
C PHE A 25 -2.11 -7.82 -14.73
N ALA A 26 -2.48 -6.62 -15.16
CA ALA A 26 -2.33 -6.16 -16.53
C ALA A 26 -0.88 -5.71 -16.74
N HIS A 27 -0.34 -5.89 -17.96
CA HIS A 27 1.00 -5.45 -18.32
C HIS A 27 0.99 -4.62 -19.59
N LYS A 28 1.74 -3.51 -19.58
CA LYS A 28 1.99 -2.68 -20.77
C LYS A 28 3.31 -1.93 -20.61
N ARG A 29 3.96 -1.64 -21.74
CA ARG A 29 5.09 -0.70 -21.77
C ARG A 29 4.58 0.73 -22.00
N ARG A 30 5.00 1.67 -21.15
CA ARG A 30 4.60 3.10 -21.20
C ARG A 30 5.77 3.96 -20.72
N ASP A 31 6.03 5.06 -21.42
CA ASP A 31 7.03 6.06 -21.03
C ASP A 31 8.40 5.46 -20.72
N GLY A 32 8.84 4.50 -21.55
CA GLY A 32 10.12 3.80 -21.39
C GLY A 32 10.11 2.62 -20.40
N LEU A 33 9.10 2.51 -19.53
CA LEU A 33 9.03 1.55 -18.42
C LEU A 33 8.05 0.39 -18.70
N HIS A 34 8.29 -0.75 -18.05
CA HIS A 34 7.33 -1.83 -17.92
C HIS A 34 6.40 -1.51 -16.74
N CYS A 35 5.10 -1.42 -17.02
CA CYS A 35 4.06 -1.15 -16.03
C CYS A 35 3.21 -2.40 -15.83
N TYR A 36 3.13 -2.87 -14.58
CA TYR A 36 2.25 -3.95 -14.16
C TYR A 36 1.23 -3.37 -13.18
N VAL A 37 -0.06 -3.56 -13.45
CA VAL A 37 -1.12 -2.97 -12.63
C VAL A 37 -2.18 -4.00 -12.27
N VAL A 38 -2.49 -4.09 -10.98
CA VAL A 38 -3.74 -4.66 -10.50
C VAL A 38 -4.72 -3.52 -10.29
N ARG A 39 -5.93 -3.69 -10.80
CA ARG A 39 -7.09 -2.85 -10.49
C ARG A 39 -8.10 -3.73 -9.79
N ALA A 40 -8.59 -3.30 -8.63
CA ALA A 40 -9.64 -4.00 -7.91
C ALA A 40 -10.77 -3.02 -7.58
N ASP A 41 -11.95 -3.27 -8.12
CA ASP A 41 -13.15 -2.58 -7.65
C ASP A 41 -13.39 -2.94 -6.18
N LYS A 42 -14.02 -2.06 -5.38
CA LYS A 42 -14.33 -2.38 -3.97
C LYS A 42 -15.14 -3.66 -3.81
N ALA A 43 -15.94 -4.03 -4.82
CA ALA A 43 -16.72 -5.27 -4.86
C ALA A 43 -15.89 -6.53 -5.21
N ASP A 44 -14.70 -6.35 -5.79
CA ASP A 44 -13.77 -7.42 -6.16
C ASP A 44 -12.73 -7.66 -5.05
N MET A 45 -12.48 -6.65 -4.21
CA MET A 45 -11.70 -6.81 -3.00
C MET A 45 -12.44 -7.74 -2.03
N PRO A 46 -11.80 -8.82 -1.55
CA PRO A 46 -12.37 -9.65 -0.50
C PRO A 46 -12.65 -8.79 0.74
N GLY A 47 -13.89 -8.85 1.24
CA GLY A 47 -14.20 -8.28 2.54
C GLY A 47 -13.51 -9.03 3.68
N PRO A 48 -13.60 -8.52 4.92
CA PRO A 48 -13.03 -9.17 6.10
C PRO A 48 -13.49 -10.63 6.22
N LEU A 49 -12.54 -11.55 6.30
CA LEU A 49 -12.81 -12.99 6.33
C LEU A 49 -12.92 -13.52 7.75
N TRP A 50 -12.09 -13.05 8.67
CA TRP A 50 -12.14 -13.48 10.06
C TRP A 50 -13.26 -12.75 10.83
N PRO A 51 -14.25 -13.46 11.41
CA PRO A 51 -15.33 -12.82 12.15
C PRO A 51 -14.88 -11.98 13.36
N GLY A 52 -13.73 -12.29 13.96
CA GLY A 52 -13.16 -11.55 15.09
C GLY A 52 -12.81 -10.09 14.75
N LEU A 53 -12.68 -9.73 13.47
CA LEU A 53 -12.51 -8.34 13.07
C LEU A 53 -13.74 -7.48 13.43
N TRP A 54 -14.92 -8.07 13.60
CA TRP A 54 -16.15 -7.36 14.02
C TRP A 54 -16.29 -7.20 15.54
N GLU A 55 -15.32 -7.67 16.32
CA GLU A 55 -15.28 -7.40 17.76
C GLU A 55 -15.14 -5.90 18.02
N GLN A 56 -15.88 -5.38 19.01
CA GLN A 56 -16.01 -3.94 19.23
C GLN A 56 -14.79 -3.31 19.92
N GLU A 57 -13.93 -4.11 20.55
CA GLU A 57 -12.80 -3.63 21.33
C GLU A 57 -11.55 -4.46 21.00
N TYR A 58 -10.67 -3.92 20.17
CA TYR A 58 -9.32 -4.46 20.01
C TYR A 58 -8.44 -4.07 21.21
N SER A 59 -7.44 -4.90 21.50
CA SER A 59 -6.45 -4.61 22.54
C SER A 59 -5.75 -3.26 22.31
N ASP A 60 -5.42 -2.53 23.38
CA ASP A 60 -4.54 -1.36 23.32
C ASP A 60 -3.07 -1.74 23.06
N ASP A 61 -2.72 -3.00 23.32
CA ASP A 61 -1.42 -3.57 22.98
C ASP A 61 -1.28 -3.65 21.46
N ALA A 62 -0.28 -2.93 20.92
CA ALA A 62 -0.04 -2.83 19.49
C ALA A 62 0.31 -4.18 18.84
N ASP A 63 0.88 -5.13 19.60
CA ASP A 63 1.27 -6.45 19.07
C ASP A 63 0.10 -7.43 19.01
N LEU A 64 -0.96 -7.17 19.80
CA LEU A 64 -2.19 -7.95 19.83
C LEU A 64 -3.30 -7.33 18.97
N ASN A 65 -3.17 -6.08 18.57
CA ASN A 65 -4.17 -5.36 17.81
C ASN A 65 -3.98 -5.53 16.28
N PRO A 66 -4.91 -6.19 15.55
CA PRO A 66 -4.80 -6.39 14.10
C PRO A 66 -4.58 -5.10 13.30
N TRP A 67 -5.21 -4.01 13.73
CA TRP A 67 -5.09 -2.71 13.08
C TRP A 67 -3.69 -2.13 13.25
N ARG A 68 -3.13 -2.17 14.46
CA ARG A 68 -1.78 -1.64 14.70
C ARG A 68 -0.66 -2.52 14.18
N ARG A 69 -0.87 -3.84 14.16
CA ARG A 69 0.16 -4.80 13.72
C ARG A 69 0.20 -5.01 12.21
N TYR A 70 -0.96 -4.94 11.55
CA TYR A 70 -1.07 -5.27 10.12
C TYR A 70 -1.84 -4.25 9.29
N VAL A 71 -2.44 -3.21 9.89
CA VAL A 71 -3.42 -2.32 9.22
C VAL A 71 -4.57 -3.14 8.63
N VAL A 72 -5.10 -4.05 9.44
CA VAL A 72 -6.27 -4.88 9.13
C VAL A 72 -7.40 -4.51 10.09
N ASN A 73 -8.58 -4.25 9.54
CA ASN A 73 -9.80 -3.92 10.28
C ASN A 73 -11.03 -4.54 9.59
N ASN A 74 -12.21 -4.32 10.14
CA ASN A 74 -13.49 -4.78 9.59
C ASN A 74 -14.00 -3.98 8.37
N ASN A 75 -13.28 -2.96 7.90
CA ASN A 75 -13.64 -2.23 6.69
C ASN A 75 -12.93 -2.85 5.48
N ASP A 76 -11.61 -2.96 5.55
CA ASP A 76 -10.78 -3.31 4.40
C ASP A 76 -10.26 -4.75 4.44
N GLY A 77 -10.38 -5.42 5.59
CA GLY A 77 -10.02 -6.83 5.76
C GLY A 77 -8.55 -7.13 5.51
N GLU A 78 -8.27 -8.40 5.24
CA GLU A 78 -6.94 -8.97 5.13
C GLU A 78 -6.29 -8.73 3.75
N ALA A 79 -7.09 -8.42 2.72
CA ALA A 79 -6.62 -8.32 1.34
C ALA A 79 -5.59 -7.18 1.13
N LEU A 80 -5.76 -6.04 1.82
CA LEU A 80 -4.78 -4.96 1.73
C LEU A 80 -3.44 -5.31 2.38
N ALA A 81 -3.43 -6.17 3.41
CA ALA A 81 -2.20 -6.67 3.98
C ALA A 81 -1.43 -7.52 2.97
N VAL A 82 -2.14 -8.28 2.12
CA VAL A 82 -1.54 -9.03 1.01
C VAL A 82 -0.92 -8.10 -0.02
N TRP A 83 -1.57 -7.00 -0.41
CA TRP A 83 -0.97 -6.02 -1.33
C TRP A 83 0.31 -5.41 -0.77
N ARG A 84 0.34 -5.08 0.53
CA ARG A 84 1.56 -4.60 1.20
C ARG A 84 2.66 -5.66 1.22
N ALA A 85 2.34 -6.91 1.58
CA ALA A 85 3.31 -8.01 1.59
C ALA A 85 3.85 -8.28 0.17
N LEU A 86 2.99 -8.21 -0.85
CA LEU A 86 3.38 -8.35 -2.23
C LEU A 86 4.33 -7.21 -2.66
N ALA A 87 4.03 -5.95 -2.33
CA ALA A 87 4.91 -4.81 -2.57
C ALA A 87 6.27 -4.96 -1.85
N TRP A 88 6.25 -5.49 -0.63
CA TRP A 88 7.47 -5.78 0.14
C TRP A 88 8.35 -6.84 -0.53
N GLU A 89 7.74 -7.91 -1.05
CA GLU A 89 8.45 -9.00 -1.73
C GLU A 89 8.99 -8.60 -3.10
N PHE A 90 8.24 -7.79 -3.88
CA PHE A 90 8.76 -7.22 -5.13
C PHE A 90 10.04 -6.41 -4.94
N THR A 91 10.19 -5.82 -3.76
CA THR A 91 11.31 -4.94 -3.43
C THR A 91 12.35 -5.63 -2.55
N ALA A 92 12.27 -6.96 -2.42
CA ALA A 92 13.15 -7.76 -1.57
C ALA A 92 14.61 -7.72 -2.04
N GLY A 93 15.50 -7.34 -1.13
CA GLY A 93 16.94 -7.19 -1.40
C GLY A 93 17.34 -5.81 -1.92
N LEU A 94 16.38 -4.89 -2.10
CA LEU A 94 16.62 -3.51 -2.51
C LEU A 94 16.53 -2.55 -1.32
N SER A 95 17.12 -1.37 -1.49
CA SER A 95 17.00 -0.27 -0.52
C SER A 95 15.68 0.47 -0.76
N ARG A 96 14.81 0.52 0.25
CA ARG A 96 13.45 1.04 0.09
C ARG A 96 13.29 2.42 0.70
N PHE A 97 12.65 3.31 -0.05
CA PHE A 97 12.26 4.64 0.38
C PHE A 97 10.79 4.84 0.07
N VAL A 98 10.02 5.30 1.04
CA VAL A 98 8.56 5.39 0.93
C VAL A 98 8.08 6.81 1.14
N ILE A 99 7.12 7.21 0.33
CA ILE A 99 6.35 8.44 0.47
C ILE A 99 4.93 8.06 0.87
N PRO A 100 4.49 8.34 2.11
CA PRO A 100 3.09 8.29 2.48
C PRO A 100 2.40 9.58 2.02
N THR A 101 1.43 9.46 1.14
CA THR A 101 0.72 10.60 0.55
C THR A 101 0.04 11.41 1.66
N TYR A 102 0.29 12.72 1.69
CA TYR A 102 -0.24 13.74 2.63
C TYR A 102 0.17 13.60 4.12
N TYR A 103 0.25 12.40 4.67
CA TYR A 103 0.38 12.14 6.11
C TYR A 103 1.83 12.06 6.59
N ARG A 104 2.67 13.02 6.16
CA ARG A 104 4.10 13.07 6.52
C ARG A 104 4.34 13.13 8.03
N ASP A 105 3.61 14.00 8.73
CA ASP A 105 3.89 14.27 10.14
C ASP A 105 3.43 13.10 11.02
N GLU A 106 2.30 12.47 10.69
CA GLU A 106 1.80 11.23 11.31
C GLU A 106 2.75 10.07 11.06
N ALA A 107 3.26 9.93 9.84
CA ALA A 107 4.27 8.93 9.49
C ALA A 107 5.56 9.13 10.31
N ALA A 108 6.04 10.37 10.44
CA ALA A 108 7.21 10.68 11.27
C ALA A 108 6.98 10.29 12.74
N GLN A 109 5.80 10.60 13.28
CA GLN A 109 5.43 10.21 14.64
C GLN A 109 5.43 8.69 14.84
N LEU A 110 4.82 7.94 13.92
CA LEU A 110 4.76 6.47 14.00
C LEU A 110 6.14 5.82 13.86
N GLN A 111 7.05 6.42 13.10
CA GLN A 111 8.44 5.97 12.98
C GLN A 111 9.34 6.43 14.15
N GLY A 112 8.83 7.26 15.07
CA GLY A 112 9.63 7.85 16.13
C GLY A 112 10.71 8.81 15.63
N ILE A 113 10.49 9.42 14.46
CA ILE A 113 11.41 10.36 13.81
C ILE A 113 10.95 11.78 14.13
N ASP A 114 11.90 12.65 14.51
CA ASP A 114 11.61 14.09 14.60
C ASP A 114 11.24 14.61 13.21
N ARG A 115 10.09 15.28 13.09
CA ARG A 115 9.62 15.86 11.82
C ARG A 115 10.63 16.77 11.14
N ALA A 116 11.52 17.42 11.90
CA ALA A 116 12.58 18.27 11.34
C ALA A 116 13.72 17.46 10.69
N ALA A 117 13.82 16.16 10.99
CA ALA A 117 14.80 15.24 10.41
C ALA A 117 14.26 14.46 9.20
N VAL A 118 12.97 14.63 8.85
CA VAL A 118 12.37 13.99 7.69
C VAL A 118 12.97 14.58 6.41
N GLN A 119 13.39 13.72 5.48
CA GLN A 119 13.82 14.15 4.16
C GLN A 119 12.61 14.66 3.37
N LEU A 120 12.55 15.98 3.15
CA LEU A 120 11.46 16.60 2.41
C LEU A 120 11.68 16.54 0.90
N VAL A 121 10.60 16.33 0.14
CA VAL A 121 10.57 16.32 -1.32
C VAL A 121 9.38 17.13 -1.86
N ARG A 122 9.51 17.68 -3.06
CA ARG A 122 8.51 18.56 -3.72
C ARG A 122 7.55 17.82 -4.64
N TRP A 123 7.87 16.59 -4.99
CA TRP A 123 7.08 15.76 -5.87
C TRP A 123 6.75 14.44 -5.18
N GLU A 124 5.49 14.06 -5.25
CA GLU A 124 4.99 12.73 -4.88
C GLU A 124 4.32 12.10 -6.10
N TYR A 125 4.15 10.78 -6.07
CA TYR A 125 3.45 10.07 -7.13
C TYR A 125 1.97 10.02 -6.80
N GLU A 126 1.09 10.10 -7.81
CA GLU A 126 -0.36 10.06 -7.62
C GLU A 126 -1.02 9.14 -8.64
N VAL A 127 -1.89 8.27 -8.12
CA VAL A 127 -2.90 7.53 -8.86
C VAL A 127 -4.27 8.11 -8.54
N ASP A 128 -4.93 8.70 -9.54
CA ASP A 128 -6.28 9.25 -9.42
C ASP A 128 -7.31 8.12 -9.30
N LEU A 129 -7.73 7.87 -8.06
CA LEU A 129 -8.69 6.84 -7.69
C LEU A 129 -10.11 7.11 -8.22
N GLU A 130 -10.42 8.32 -8.69
CA GLU A 130 -11.70 8.64 -9.33
C GLU A 130 -11.77 8.10 -10.77
N GLN A 131 -10.62 7.84 -11.41
CA GLN A 131 -10.59 7.32 -12.78
C GLN A 131 -10.85 5.81 -12.79
N PRO A 132 -11.75 5.32 -13.67
CA PRO A 132 -12.05 3.89 -13.76
C PRO A 132 -10.99 3.11 -14.54
N GLU A 133 -10.28 3.73 -15.47
CA GLU A 133 -9.24 3.06 -16.26
C GLU A 133 -7.86 3.35 -15.69
N TRP A 134 -7.06 2.30 -15.48
CA TRP A 134 -5.75 2.44 -14.85
C TRP A 134 -4.78 3.33 -15.65
N LEU A 135 -4.91 3.38 -16.97
CA LEU A 135 -4.05 4.22 -17.82
C LEU A 135 -4.28 5.71 -17.57
N THR A 136 -5.52 6.09 -17.30
CA THR A 136 -5.91 7.46 -16.98
C THR A 136 -5.78 7.77 -15.49
N ALA A 137 -5.91 6.75 -14.63
CA ALA A 137 -5.67 6.87 -13.19
C ALA A 137 -4.19 7.16 -12.89
N ASP A 138 -3.27 6.58 -13.64
CA ASP A 138 -1.83 6.79 -13.49
C ASP A 138 -1.39 8.18 -13.98
N ILE A 139 -1.48 9.17 -13.08
CA ILE A 139 -1.16 10.60 -13.32
C ILE A 139 0.35 10.82 -13.38
N GLY A 140 1.11 10.13 -12.53
CA GLY A 140 2.54 10.32 -12.40
C GLY A 140 2.87 11.26 -11.25
N PHE A 141 3.92 12.07 -11.41
CA PHE A 141 4.33 13.00 -10.36
C PHE A 141 3.41 14.22 -10.27
N VAL A 142 3.04 14.59 -9.05
CA VAL A 142 2.28 15.80 -8.72
C VAL A 142 3.02 16.62 -7.66
N PRO A 143 2.77 17.94 -7.55
CA PRO A 143 3.33 18.73 -6.48
C PRO A 143 2.90 18.16 -5.13
N ALA A 144 3.88 17.86 -4.29
CA ALA A 144 3.64 17.26 -3.00
C ALA A 144 2.84 18.18 -2.09
N ARG A 145 2.02 17.58 -1.23
CA ARG A 145 1.28 18.30 -0.19
C ARG A 145 1.29 17.52 1.11
N ALA A 146 1.18 18.22 2.23
CA ALA A 146 0.97 17.64 3.54
C ALA A 146 -0.46 17.88 4.02
N CYS A 147 -1.01 16.96 4.80
CA CYS A 147 -2.22 17.19 5.57
C CYS A 147 -1.89 18.22 6.67
N VAL A 148 -2.50 19.40 6.58
CA VAL A 148 -2.25 20.51 7.50
C VAL A 148 -3.52 20.74 8.33
N PRO A 149 -3.45 20.70 9.68
CA PRO A 149 -4.63 20.90 10.50
C PRO A 149 -5.16 22.33 10.37
N LEU A 150 -6.40 22.57 10.79
CA LEU A 150 -7.05 23.89 10.72
C LEU A 150 -6.24 25.00 11.46
N LEU A 151 -5.52 24.63 12.51
CA LEU A 151 -4.66 25.53 13.29
C LEU A 151 -3.21 25.03 13.26
N PRO A 152 -2.48 25.27 12.16
CA PRO A 152 -1.15 24.72 11.98
C PRO A 152 -0.08 25.55 12.69
N ASP A 153 0.90 24.85 13.26
CA ASP A 153 2.09 25.49 13.80
C ASP A 153 2.98 26.07 12.68
N PRO A 154 4.03 26.86 13.02
CA PRO A 154 4.89 27.46 12.00
C PRO A 154 5.58 26.44 11.07
N TRP A 155 6.01 25.29 11.60
CA TRP A 155 6.68 24.25 10.82
C TRP A 155 5.73 23.66 9.78
N GLN A 156 4.51 23.33 10.19
CA GLN A 156 3.48 22.78 9.30
C GLN A 156 3.10 23.74 8.19
N ARG A 157 3.02 25.04 8.49
CA ARG A 157 2.74 26.08 7.49
C ARG A 157 3.87 26.24 6.47
N GLU A 158 5.12 26.27 6.95
CA GLU A 158 6.29 26.43 6.10
C GLU A 158 6.48 25.22 5.16
N HIS A 159 6.13 24.02 5.63
CA HIS A 159 6.37 22.77 4.90
C HIS A 159 5.08 22.13 4.36
N ALA A 160 4.02 22.91 4.15
CA ALA A 160 2.74 22.40 3.65
C ALA A 160 2.83 21.80 2.23
N GLY A 161 3.77 22.30 1.40
CA GLY A 161 3.98 21.83 0.02
C GLY A 161 5.07 20.78 -0.14
N PHE A 162 5.28 19.94 0.87
CA PHE A 162 6.32 18.91 0.86
C PHE A 162 5.80 17.58 1.39
N ALA A 163 6.17 16.49 0.74
CA ALA A 163 6.01 15.14 1.26
C ALA A 163 7.28 14.71 2.02
N GLY A 164 7.17 13.64 2.80
CA GLY A 164 8.33 13.01 3.45
C GLY A 164 8.79 11.76 2.71
N LEU A 165 10.10 11.62 2.56
CA LEU A 165 10.74 10.42 2.04
C LEU A 165 11.37 9.63 3.19
N PHE A 166 10.83 8.44 3.48
CA PHE A 166 11.20 7.64 4.64
C PHE A 166 12.00 6.40 4.23
N PRO A 167 13.19 6.14 4.79
CA PRO A 167 13.86 4.86 4.60
C PRO A 167 13.09 3.73 5.31
N VAL A 168 12.91 2.60 4.64
CA VAL A 168 12.14 1.46 5.17
C VAL A 168 13.01 0.22 5.24
N ALA A 169 13.35 -0.19 6.46
CA ALA A 169 14.25 -1.30 6.73
C ALA A 169 13.52 -2.63 7.04
N SER A 170 12.24 -2.57 7.41
CA SER A 170 11.45 -3.74 7.77
C SER A 170 10.02 -3.65 7.26
N PHE A 171 9.35 -4.79 7.13
CA PHE A 171 7.93 -4.83 6.80
C PHE A 171 7.10 -4.07 7.85
N ARG A 172 7.50 -4.11 9.12
CA ARG A 172 6.86 -3.34 10.18
C ARG A 172 6.91 -1.83 9.91
N HIS A 173 8.05 -1.30 9.46
CA HIS A 173 8.13 0.12 9.10
C HIS A 173 7.17 0.47 7.96
N LEU A 174 7.05 -0.40 6.94
CA LEU A 174 6.08 -0.21 5.85
C LEU A 174 4.64 -0.20 6.38
N THR A 175 4.30 -1.12 7.28
CA THR A 175 3.00 -1.17 7.95
C THR A 175 2.70 0.10 8.73
N ASP A 176 3.66 0.61 9.50
CA ASP A 176 3.49 1.85 10.28
C ASP A 176 3.29 3.07 9.35
N LEU A 177 3.93 3.11 8.17
CA LEU A 177 3.67 4.16 7.16
C LEU A 177 2.27 4.01 6.53
N ALA A 178 1.84 2.78 6.23
CA ALA A 178 0.48 2.53 5.75
C ALA A 178 -0.57 2.91 6.80
N LEU A 179 -0.27 2.71 8.09
CA LEU A 179 -1.14 3.08 9.19
C LEU A 179 -1.35 4.60 9.27
N ALA A 180 -0.33 5.39 8.91
CA ALA A 180 -0.41 6.86 8.88
C ALA A 180 -1.47 7.37 7.90
N VAL A 181 -1.61 6.69 6.75
CA VAL A 181 -2.51 7.10 5.66
C VAL A 181 -3.88 6.42 5.70
N ALA A 182 -4.03 5.32 6.45
CA ALA A 182 -5.23 4.48 6.40
C ALA A 182 -6.47 5.07 7.12
N GLY A 183 -6.36 6.27 7.71
CA GLY A 183 -7.48 6.96 8.36
C GLY A 183 -8.35 7.80 7.42
N ASP A 184 -7.94 7.96 6.16
CA ASP A 184 -8.65 8.76 5.16
C ASP A 184 -9.58 7.90 4.29
N ALA A 185 -10.46 8.54 3.52
CA ALA A 185 -11.35 7.86 2.58
C ALA A 185 -10.57 7.13 1.47
N THR A 186 -9.35 7.59 1.20
CA THR A 186 -8.38 6.97 0.29
C THR A 186 -6.99 7.01 0.90
N SER A 187 -6.18 5.98 0.70
CA SER A 187 -4.78 6.01 1.09
C SER A 187 -3.85 5.69 -0.07
N GLU A 188 -2.65 6.24 -0.04
CA GLU A 188 -1.63 5.97 -1.05
C GLU A 188 -0.24 5.95 -0.41
N ILE A 189 0.55 4.95 -0.79
CA ILE A 189 1.97 4.87 -0.47
C ILE A 189 2.75 4.53 -1.73
N THR A 190 3.81 5.31 -1.98
CA THR A 190 4.73 5.05 -3.09
C THR A 190 6.08 4.57 -2.55
N ILE A 191 6.57 3.44 -3.06
CA ILE A 191 7.82 2.80 -2.69
C ILE A 191 8.81 2.91 -3.85
N PHE A 192 9.94 3.57 -3.62
CA PHE A 192 11.11 3.51 -4.46
C PHE A 192 12.07 2.45 -3.91
N ALA A 193 12.31 1.39 -4.67
CA ALA A 193 13.25 0.34 -4.35
C ALA A 193 14.46 0.41 -5.27
N LEU A 194 15.59 0.77 -4.68
CA LEU A 194 16.84 1.07 -5.39
C LEU A 194 17.82 -0.10 -5.24
N GLN A 195 18.42 -0.52 -6.36
CA GLN A 195 19.47 -1.54 -6.34
C GLN A 195 20.73 -1.06 -5.62
N ASP A 196 21.07 0.22 -5.77
CA ASP A 196 22.21 0.87 -5.13
C ASP A 196 21.73 1.79 -3.99
N PRO A 197 22.04 1.49 -2.71
CA PRO A 197 21.66 2.34 -1.58
C PRO A 197 22.22 3.77 -1.67
N ASP A 198 23.38 3.98 -2.29
CA ASP A 198 24.04 5.29 -2.34
C ASP A 198 23.25 6.29 -3.21
N ARG A 199 22.32 5.79 -4.02
CA ARG A 199 21.42 6.59 -4.86
C ARG A 199 20.24 7.21 -4.11
N ALA A 200 20.09 6.97 -2.81
CA ALA A 200 19.08 7.63 -1.98
C ALA A 200 19.14 9.16 -2.09
N SER A 201 20.35 9.72 -2.08
CA SER A 201 20.56 11.17 -2.22
C SER A 201 20.17 11.70 -3.59
N MET A 202 20.41 10.91 -4.65
CA MET A 202 20.01 11.24 -6.02
C MET A 202 18.50 11.21 -6.18
N LEU A 203 17.82 10.20 -5.63
CA LEU A 203 16.36 10.12 -5.60
C LEU A 203 15.76 11.36 -4.93
N ALA A 204 16.21 11.68 -3.71
CA ALA A 204 15.74 12.87 -2.99
C ALA A 204 16.01 14.16 -3.77
N SER A 205 17.18 14.27 -4.42
CA SER A 205 17.51 15.43 -5.24
C SER A 205 16.59 15.54 -6.45
N ALA A 206 16.28 14.44 -7.14
CA ALA A 206 15.38 14.41 -8.29
C ALA A 206 13.95 14.82 -7.90
N LEU A 207 13.45 14.29 -6.79
CA LEU A 207 12.11 14.62 -6.27
C LEU A 207 12.01 16.01 -5.62
N ASN A 208 13.12 16.72 -5.45
CA ASN A 208 13.15 18.08 -4.91
C ASN A 208 13.50 19.14 -5.97
N GLN A 209 13.53 18.76 -7.26
CA GLN A 209 13.76 19.71 -8.34
C GLN A 209 12.58 20.67 -8.53
N ALA A 210 12.85 21.83 -9.12
CA ALA A 210 11.80 22.80 -9.45
C ALA A 210 10.93 22.35 -10.64
N HIS A 211 11.48 21.50 -11.51
CA HIS A 211 10.79 20.95 -12.67
C HIS A 211 10.13 19.62 -12.33
N HIS A 212 9.07 19.31 -13.07
CA HIS A 212 8.37 18.03 -12.99
C HIS A 212 9.36 16.89 -13.34
N PRO A 213 9.54 15.89 -12.46
CA PRO A 213 10.48 14.81 -12.70
C PRO A 213 9.88 13.75 -13.65
N GLU A 214 10.75 13.11 -14.43
CA GLU A 214 10.37 11.97 -15.26
C GLU A 214 10.77 10.65 -14.59
N LEU A 215 9.82 9.75 -14.36
CA LEU A 215 10.10 8.49 -13.63
C LEU A 215 11.13 7.62 -14.34
N ALA A 216 11.13 7.62 -15.68
CA ALA A 216 12.08 6.87 -16.49
C ALA A 216 13.52 7.37 -16.37
N GLU A 217 13.73 8.63 -15.98
CA GLU A 217 15.04 9.19 -15.69
C GLU A 217 15.51 8.91 -14.25
N ILE A 218 14.56 8.70 -13.34
CA ILE A 218 14.84 8.36 -11.93
C ILE A 218 15.21 6.88 -11.78
N LEU A 219 14.45 5.97 -12.41
CA LEU A 219 14.66 4.53 -12.29
C LEU A 219 15.76 4.03 -13.21
N HIS A 220 16.75 3.35 -12.64
CA HIS A 220 17.80 2.64 -13.38
C HIS A 220 17.45 1.15 -13.53
N PRO A 221 18.12 0.41 -14.44
CA PRO A 221 18.01 -1.05 -14.48
C PRO A 221 18.18 -1.67 -13.08
N GLY A 222 17.33 -2.62 -12.73
CA GLY A 222 17.24 -3.20 -11.38
C GLY A 222 16.43 -2.40 -10.34
N ASP A 223 16.07 -1.14 -10.59
CA ASP A 223 15.18 -0.38 -9.70
C ASP A 223 13.71 -0.71 -9.97
N ILE A 224 12.88 -0.52 -8.94
CA ILE A 224 11.44 -0.76 -8.98
C ILE A 224 10.74 0.38 -8.25
N LEU A 225 9.69 0.94 -8.86
CA LEU A 225 8.68 1.71 -8.17
C LEU A 225 7.46 0.82 -7.93
N VAL A 226 6.95 0.81 -6.71
CA VAL A 226 5.66 0.19 -6.37
C VAL A 226 4.77 1.25 -5.75
N ASP A 227 3.55 1.38 -6.24
CA ASP A 227 2.55 2.29 -5.71
C ASP A 227 1.29 1.51 -5.30
N VAL A 228 0.79 1.81 -4.10
CA VAL A 228 -0.38 1.16 -3.49
C VAL A 228 -1.40 2.24 -3.16
N ALA A 229 -2.40 2.40 -4.03
CA ALA A 229 -3.46 3.39 -3.88
C ALA A 229 -4.80 2.69 -3.61
N VAL A 230 -5.48 3.05 -2.52
CA VAL A 230 -6.59 2.27 -1.95
C VAL A 230 -7.80 3.15 -1.68
N VAL A 231 -8.98 2.69 -2.08
CA VAL A 231 -10.27 3.25 -1.69
C VAL A 231 -10.80 2.55 -0.43
N HIS A 232 -10.91 3.31 0.67
CA HIS A 232 -11.46 2.82 1.94
C HIS A 232 -12.97 3.02 2.03
N ASP A 233 -13.50 4.15 1.56
CA ASP A 233 -14.92 4.52 1.66
C ASP A 233 -15.67 4.43 0.31
N LEU A 234 -16.93 3.97 0.36
CA LEU A 234 -17.84 3.83 -0.77
C LEU A 234 -18.29 5.21 -1.28
N GLY A 235 -17.45 5.84 -2.09
CA GLY A 235 -17.71 7.15 -2.70
C GLY A 235 -16.44 7.91 -3.08
N ALA A 236 -15.28 7.47 -2.57
CA ALA A 236 -14.01 8.14 -2.82
C ALA A 236 -13.32 7.69 -4.13
N GLY A 237 -13.82 6.64 -4.77
CA GLY A 237 -13.35 6.20 -6.08
C GLY A 237 -13.96 4.86 -6.51
N PRO A 238 -14.01 4.55 -7.82
CA PRO A 238 -14.45 3.26 -8.32
C PRO A 238 -13.56 2.07 -7.93
N ALA A 239 -12.24 2.27 -7.80
CA ALA A 239 -11.28 1.16 -7.68
C ALA A 239 -10.01 1.52 -6.91
N SER A 240 -9.38 0.50 -6.33
CA SER A 240 -8.02 0.54 -5.79
C SER A 240 -7.01 0.01 -6.83
N TYR A 241 -5.77 0.44 -6.72
CA TYR A 241 -4.68 0.09 -7.62
C TYR A 241 -3.42 -0.35 -6.89
N LEU A 242 -2.77 -1.38 -7.43
CA LEU A 242 -1.38 -1.73 -7.12
C LEU A 242 -0.60 -1.63 -8.42
N THR A 243 0.31 -0.66 -8.49
CA THR A 243 1.10 -0.35 -9.69
C THR A 243 2.56 -0.66 -9.46
N ILE A 244 3.19 -1.35 -10.40
CA ILE A 244 4.62 -1.65 -10.38
C ILE A 244 5.23 -1.11 -11.68
N LYS A 245 6.30 -0.33 -11.55
CA LYS A 245 7.03 0.23 -12.68
C LYS A 245 8.50 -0.08 -12.56
N THR A 246 9.08 -0.57 -13.65
CA THR A 246 10.51 -0.90 -13.70
C THR A 246 11.05 -0.74 -15.13
N PRO A 247 12.33 -0.38 -15.32
CA PRO A 247 12.92 -0.29 -16.67
C PRO A 247 13.00 -1.63 -17.41
N GLU A 248 13.03 -2.75 -16.68
CA GLU A 248 13.24 -4.08 -17.24
C GLU A 248 12.02 -4.97 -17.03
N ALA A 249 11.71 -5.82 -18.01
CA ALA A 249 10.67 -6.82 -17.83
C ALA A 249 11.05 -7.80 -16.72
N THR A 250 10.07 -8.21 -15.92
CA THR A 250 10.24 -9.24 -14.89
C THR A 250 9.11 -10.27 -14.95
N ASP A 251 9.46 -11.53 -14.71
CA ASP A 251 8.51 -12.64 -14.53
C ASP A 251 8.10 -12.82 -13.07
N GLU A 252 8.75 -12.12 -12.13
CA GLU A 252 8.47 -12.22 -10.69
C GLU A 252 7.03 -11.82 -10.36
N VAL A 253 6.42 -10.96 -11.18
CA VAL A 253 5.02 -10.52 -11.00
C VAL A 253 4.06 -11.69 -11.02
N GLY A 254 4.19 -12.59 -12.01
CA GLY A 254 3.35 -13.78 -12.08
C GLY A 254 3.61 -14.76 -10.94
N HIS A 255 4.87 -14.94 -10.57
CA HIS A 255 5.26 -15.86 -9.50
C HIS A 255 4.73 -15.42 -8.13
N LEU A 256 4.96 -14.15 -7.77
CA LEU A 256 4.53 -13.61 -6.49
C LEU A 256 2.99 -13.52 -6.41
N ALA A 257 2.33 -13.08 -7.48
CA ALA A 257 0.86 -13.06 -7.55
C ALA A 257 0.26 -14.47 -7.33
N ALA A 258 0.84 -15.50 -7.95
CA ALA A 258 0.40 -16.88 -7.75
C ALA A 258 0.63 -17.38 -6.32
N HIS A 259 1.79 -17.08 -5.72
CA HIS A 259 2.09 -17.43 -4.32
C HIS A 259 1.09 -16.82 -3.36
N PHE A 260 0.87 -15.51 -3.42
CA PHE A 260 -0.04 -14.82 -2.52
C PHE A 260 -1.51 -15.17 -2.78
N SER A 261 -1.89 -15.43 -4.04
CA SER A 261 -3.23 -15.95 -4.36
C SER A 261 -3.49 -17.29 -3.67
N GLU A 262 -2.52 -18.19 -3.73
CA GLU A 262 -2.59 -19.51 -3.11
C GLU A 262 -2.54 -19.41 -1.56
N ALA A 263 -1.70 -18.55 -1.00
CA ALA A 263 -1.68 -18.27 0.44
C ALA A 263 -3.02 -17.72 0.94
N PHE A 264 -3.62 -16.80 0.19
CA PHE A 264 -4.94 -16.25 0.50
C PHE A 264 -6.05 -17.31 0.43
N ARG A 265 -6.03 -18.20 -0.58
CA ARG A 265 -7.00 -19.32 -0.64
C ARG A 265 -6.90 -20.21 0.58
N ARG A 266 -5.68 -20.57 1.01
CA ARG A 266 -5.49 -21.34 2.25
C ARG A 266 -6.03 -20.60 3.46
N TYR A 267 -5.69 -19.33 3.62
CA TYR A 267 -6.21 -18.48 4.70
C TYR A 267 -7.74 -18.43 4.71
N ALA A 268 -8.37 -18.21 3.56
CA ALA A 268 -9.82 -18.13 3.44
C ALA A 268 -10.52 -19.44 3.86
N THR A 269 -9.92 -20.60 3.58
CA THR A 269 -10.49 -21.90 3.99
C THR A 269 -10.45 -22.13 5.51
N GLN A 270 -9.51 -21.50 6.23
CA GLN A 270 -9.33 -21.66 7.67
C GLN A 270 -9.91 -20.49 8.49
N ALA A 271 -10.17 -19.32 7.88
CA ALA A 271 -10.57 -18.11 8.60
C ALA A 271 -11.79 -18.30 9.52
N SER A 272 -12.76 -19.11 9.09
CA SER A 272 -13.96 -19.43 9.89
C SER A 272 -13.69 -20.35 11.10
N GLN A 273 -12.50 -20.93 11.20
CA GLN A 273 -12.07 -21.82 12.28
C GLN A 273 -11.25 -21.12 13.34
N ILE A 274 -10.70 -19.93 13.05
CA ILE A 274 -9.94 -19.10 13.98
C ILE A 274 -10.86 -18.59 15.09
N ARG A 275 -10.45 -18.72 16.35
CA ARG A 275 -11.23 -18.39 17.55
C ARG A 275 -10.60 -17.34 18.44
N THR A 276 -9.30 -17.09 18.30
CA THR A 276 -8.55 -16.17 19.16
C THR A 276 -7.72 -15.20 18.33
N PHE A 277 -7.31 -14.09 18.95
CA PHE A 277 -6.36 -13.15 18.33
C PHE A 277 -5.00 -13.80 18.06
N ASP A 278 -4.50 -14.65 18.96
CA ASP A 278 -3.22 -15.34 18.73
C ASP A 278 -3.27 -16.24 17.50
N GLU A 279 -4.34 -17.03 17.34
CA GLU A 279 -4.56 -17.87 16.15
C GLU A 279 -4.71 -17.01 14.88
N PHE A 280 -5.35 -15.83 14.99
CA PHE A 280 -5.44 -14.88 13.89
C PHE A 280 -4.06 -14.32 13.50
N HIS A 281 -3.27 -13.90 14.47
CA HIS A 281 -1.92 -13.36 14.24
C HIS A 281 -1.03 -14.40 13.57
N ASP A 282 -1.04 -15.64 14.06
CA ASP A 282 -0.32 -16.75 13.43
C ASP A 282 -0.81 -16.97 11.99
N ALA A 283 -2.11 -16.97 11.74
CA ALA A 283 -2.67 -17.17 10.42
C ALA A 283 -2.31 -16.04 9.43
N ILE A 284 -2.29 -14.78 9.90
CA ILE A 284 -1.86 -13.63 9.10
C ILE A 284 -0.37 -13.69 8.82
N ASP A 285 0.47 -14.01 9.81
CA ASP A 285 1.91 -14.16 9.59
C ASP A 285 2.21 -15.23 8.51
N HIS A 286 1.45 -16.34 8.50
CA HIS A 286 1.55 -17.35 7.44
C HIS A 286 1.01 -16.88 6.08
N LEU A 287 -0.04 -16.06 6.06
CA LEU A 287 -0.60 -15.46 4.83
C LEU A 287 0.40 -14.50 4.18
N LEU A 288 1.07 -13.68 4.99
CA LEU A 288 1.99 -12.63 4.54
C LEU A 288 3.42 -13.14 4.32
N ALA A 289 3.69 -14.42 4.63
CA ALA A 289 5.02 -14.99 4.51
C ALA A 289 5.52 -15.01 3.06
N PRO A 290 6.83 -14.73 2.86
CA PRO A 290 7.45 -14.77 1.53
C PRO A 290 7.40 -16.18 0.91
N PRO A 291 7.48 -16.29 -0.44
CA PRO A 291 7.69 -17.59 -1.08
C PRO A 291 9.00 -18.21 -0.60
N ARG A 292 9.00 -19.53 -0.39
CA ARG A 292 10.23 -20.26 -0.04
C ARG A 292 11.19 -20.18 -1.22
N ARG A 293 12.29 -19.44 -1.06
CA ARG A 293 13.38 -19.44 -2.03
C ARG A 293 14.05 -20.80 -2.03
N ILE A 294 13.85 -21.58 -3.09
CA ILE A 294 14.56 -22.85 -3.29
C ILE A 294 16.01 -22.51 -3.62
N GLY A 295 16.91 -22.57 -2.63
CA GLY A 295 18.35 -22.57 -2.86
C GLY A 295 19.16 -21.33 -2.44
N THR A 296 19.04 -20.89 -1.18
CA THR A 296 20.13 -20.17 -0.51
C THR A 296 20.60 -21.00 0.68
N THR A 297 21.51 -21.93 0.41
CA THR A 297 22.42 -22.53 1.40
C THR A 297 23.64 -21.65 1.59
#